data_AF-A0AAV5NJ90-F1
#
_entry.id   AF-A0AAV5NJ90-F1
#
_cell.length_a   1.000
_cell.length_b   1.000
_cell.length_c   1.000
_cell.angle_alpha   90.00
_cell.angle_beta   90.00
_cell.angle_gamma   90.00
#
_symmetry.space_group_name_H-M   'P 1'
#
loop_
_entity.id
_entity.type
_entity.pdbx_description
1 polymer ?
#
loop_
_entity_poly.entity_id
_entity_poly.type
_entity_poly.pdbx_seq_one_letter_code
_entity_poly.pdbx_strand_id
1 'polypeptide(L)'
;MERAGQTLTQGGNNRIKHALYLAADTARKTDPELAELYWRLMTVKGHHHKQALCAVANRIVNRIFSVLKRGKPYEVRDREGNGITMCEAKAIILERYTVGENARAGRRSNRIEKNS
;
A
#
# COMPACT_ATOMS: atom_id res chain seq x y z
N MET A 1 33.53 15.76 -15.51
CA MET A 1 32.82 15.13 -14.38
C MET A 1 31.33 15.46 -14.50
N GLU A 2 30.60 14.69 -15.29
CA GLU A 2 29.17 14.89 -15.49
C GLU A 2 28.39 14.18 -14.38
N ARG A 3 27.62 14.94 -13.59
CA ARG A 3 26.56 14.37 -12.74
C ARG A 3 25.35 14.08 -13.63
N ALA A 4 25.41 12.97 -14.35
CA ALA A 4 24.29 12.51 -15.16
C ALA A 4 23.15 12.10 -14.22
N GLY A 5 22.01 12.79 -14.34
CA GLY A 5 20.76 12.39 -13.74
C GLY A 5 20.53 10.91 -14.06
N GLN A 6 20.42 10.09 -13.02
CA GLN A 6 20.30 8.64 -13.16
C GLN A 6 19.16 8.35 -14.13
N THR A 7 19.49 7.80 -15.30
CA THR A 7 18.52 7.19 -16.20
C THR A 7 17.56 6.37 -15.36
N LEU A 8 16.24 6.56 -15.53
CA LEU A 8 15.21 5.79 -14.84
C LEU A 8 15.33 4.32 -15.25
N THR A 9 16.30 3.62 -14.68
CA THR A 9 16.59 2.23 -14.94
C THR A 9 15.53 1.42 -14.22
N GLN A 10 15.04 0.36 -14.84
CA GLN A 10 14.26 -0.70 -14.18
C GLN A 10 15.01 -1.33 -12.97
N GLY A 11 16.28 -0.97 -12.77
CA GLY A 11 17.25 -1.52 -11.82
C GLY A 11 17.18 -1.03 -10.37
N GLY A 12 16.01 -0.67 -9.84
CA GLY A 12 15.88 -0.59 -8.38
C GLY A 12 16.21 -1.95 -7.75
N ASN A 13 16.98 -1.98 -6.64
CA ASN A 13 17.41 -3.22 -5.98
C ASN A 13 16.22 -4.14 -5.65
N ASN A 14 16.20 -5.34 -6.24
CA ASN A 14 15.10 -6.29 -6.11
C ASN A 14 14.82 -6.70 -4.66
N ARG A 15 15.85 -6.75 -3.79
CA ARG A 15 15.67 -7.05 -2.37
C ARG A 15 14.86 -5.95 -1.68
N ILE A 16 15.13 -4.69 -2.00
CA ILE A 16 14.42 -3.54 -1.43
C ILE A 16 12.97 -3.51 -1.95
N LYS A 17 12.76 -3.73 -3.25
CA LYS A 17 11.41 -3.82 -3.83
C LYS A 17 10.58 -4.91 -3.15
N HIS A 18 11.18 -6.09 -2.93
CA HIS A 18 10.50 -7.19 -2.26
C HIS A 18 10.21 -6.87 -0.79
N ALA A 19 11.16 -6.31 -0.05
CA ALA A 19 10.94 -5.89 1.33
C ALA A 19 9.82 -4.84 1.46
N LEU A 20 9.79 -3.85 0.56
CA LEU A 20 8.72 -2.85 0.50
C LEU A 20 7.37 -3.46 0.15
N TYR A 21 7.34 -4.45 -0.74
CA TYR A 21 6.12 -5.17 -1.09
C TYR A 21 5.55 -5.94 0.13
N LEU A 22 6.41 -6.63 0.89
CA LEU A 22 6.01 -7.31 2.12
C LEU A 22 5.57 -6.32 3.20
N ALA A 23 6.30 -5.22 3.37
CA ALA A 23 5.93 -4.15 4.29
C ALA A 23 4.57 -3.53 3.92
N ALA A 24 4.26 -3.38 2.63
CA ALA A 24 2.98 -2.88 2.15
C ALA A 24 1.81 -3.81 2.51
N ASP A 25 1.99 -5.13 2.46
CA ASP A 25 0.92 -6.07 2.86
C ASP A 25 0.62 -6.02 4.36
N THR A 26 1.64 -5.79 5.19
CA THR A 26 1.47 -5.58 6.63
C THR A 26 0.86 -4.21 6.92
N ALA A 27 1.39 -3.16 6.31
CA ALA A 27 1.01 -1.78 6.60
C ALA A 27 -0.46 -1.49 6.27
N ARG A 28 -1.02 -2.06 5.18
CA ARG A 28 -2.45 -1.93 4.87
C ARG A 28 -3.39 -2.55 5.93
N LYS A 29 -2.87 -3.35 6.86
CA LYS A 29 -3.66 -3.98 7.96
C LYS A 29 -3.55 -3.18 9.26
N THR A 30 -2.61 -2.25 9.35
CA THR A 30 -2.31 -1.50 10.57
C THR A 30 -2.49 0.00 10.41
N ASP A 31 -2.54 0.50 9.18
CA ASP A 31 -2.68 1.92 8.86
C ASP A 31 -3.97 2.16 8.05
N PRO A 32 -4.90 2.97 8.56
CA PRO A 32 -6.20 3.16 7.92
C PRO A 32 -6.10 3.91 6.59
N GLU A 33 -5.17 4.84 6.42
CA GLU A 33 -4.98 5.56 5.15
C GLU A 33 -4.47 4.62 4.05
N LEU A 34 -3.57 3.69 4.40
CA LEU A 34 -3.07 2.69 3.45
C LEU A 34 -4.11 1.62 3.15
N ALA A 35 -4.92 1.24 4.16
CA ALA A 35 -6.05 0.34 3.99
C ALA A 35 -7.10 0.92 3.04
N GLU A 36 -7.42 2.20 3.22
CA GLU A 36 -8.32 2.94 2.33
C GLU A 36 -7.81 2.95 0.89
N LEU A 37 -6.55 3.32 0.70
CA LEU A 37 -5.92 3.34 -0.63
C LEU A 37 -6.04 1.96 -1.28
N TYR A 38 -5.67 0.91 -0.56
CA TYR A 38 -5.76 -0.46 -1.05
C TYR A 38 -7.21 -0.84 -1.40
N TRP A 39 -8.15 -0.55 -0.51
CA TRP A 39 -9.57 -0.84 -0.72
C TRP A 39 -10.09 -0.13 -1.96
N ARG A 40 -9.87 1.17 -2.10
CA ARG A 40 -10.32 1.96 -3.26
C ARG A 40 -9.73 1.46 -4.58
N LEU A 41 -8.46 1.09 -4.59
CA LEU A 41 -7.81 0.53 -5.79
C LEU A 41 -8.44 -0.82 -6.17
N MET A 42 -8.74 -1.66 -5.18
CA MET A 42 -9.34 -2.97 -5.38
C MET A 42 -10.82 -2.90 -5.73
N THR A 43 -11.62 -2.04 -5.11
CA THR A 43 -13.08 -2.01 -5.26
C THR A 43 -13.52 -1.07 -6.37
N VAL A 44 -13.03 0.17 -6.37
CA VAL A 44 -13.48 1.22 -7.30
C VAL A 44 -12.73 1.15 -8.63
N LYS A 45 -11.40 1.06 -8.59
CA LYS A 45 -10.58 1.08 -9.82
C LYS A 45 -10.38 -0.29 -10.48
N GLY A 46 -10.76 -1.37 -9.79
CA GLY A 46 -10.64 -2.73 -10.33
C GLY A 46 -9.20 -3.26 -10.42
N HIS A 47 -8.23 -2.62 -9.75
CA HIS A 47 -6.85 -3.10 -9.75
C HIS A 47 -6.74 -4.47 -9.10
N HIS A 48 -5.78 -5.27 -9.57
CA HIS A 48 -5.44 -6.52 -8.93
C HIS A 48 -4.50 -6.29 -7.73
N HIS A 49 -4.45 -7.27 -6.83
CA HIS A 49 -3.71 -7.20 -5.56
C HIS A 49 -2.28 -6.66 -5.70
N LYS A 50 -1.49 -7.19 -6.64
CA LYS A 50 -0.11 -6.71 -6.88
C LYS A 50 -0.03 -5.23 -7.27
N GLN A 51 -0.95 -4.73 -8.11
CA GLN A 51 -0.99 -3.31 -8.49
C GLN A 51 -1.36 -2.45 -7.28
N ALA A 52 -2.36 -2.86 -6.50
CA ALA A 52 -2.76 -2.14 -5.30
C ALA A 52 -1.64 -2.10 -4.25
N LEU A 53 -0.93 -3.21 -4.03
CA LEU A 53 0.24 -3.24 -3.13
C LEU A 53 1.41 -2.39 -3.64
N CYS A 54 1.66 -2.35 -4.95
CA CYS A 54 2.68 -1.47 -5.51
C CYS A 54 2.38 0.02 -5.21
N ALA A 55 1.12 0.43 -5.33
CA ALA A 55 0.70 1.79 -4.97
C ALA A 55 0.87 2.06 -3.46
N VAL A 56 0.54 1.10 -2.61
CA VAL A 56 0.75 1.19 -1.15
C VAL A 56 2.25 1.30 -0.83
N ALA A 57 3.09 0.48 -1.46
CA ALA A 57 4.55 0.52 -1.30
C ALA A 57 5.12 1.90 -1.66
N ASN A 58 4.68 2.48 -2.78
CA ASN A 58 5.08 3.85 -3.16
C ASN A 58 4.72 4.87 -2.09
N ARG A 59 3.55 4.74 -1.45
CA ARG A 59 3.15 5.64 -0.36
C ARG A 59 4.01 5.48 0.88
N ILE A 60 4.38 4.24 1.24
CA ILE A 60 5.28 3.94 2.34
C ILE A 60 6.67 4.54 2.09
N VAL A 61 7.22 4.40 0.87
CA VAL A 61 8.52 4.99 0.51
C VAL A 61 8.52 6.50 0.71
N ASN A 62 7.46 7.19 0.28
CA ASN A 62 7.34 8.63 0.48
C ASN A 62 7.27 9.02 1.97
N ARG A 63 6.62 8.20 2.81
CA ARG A 63 6.58 8.40 4.26
C ARG A 63 7.95 8.20 4.89
N ILE A 64 8.65 7.11 4.54
CA ILE A 64 10.02 6.84 5.00
C ILE A 64 10.93 8.01 4.64
N PHE A 65 10.89 8.46 3.38
CA PHE A 65 11.68 9.61 2.94
C PHE A 65 11.35 10.87 3.73
N SER A 66 10.07 11.13 4.01
CA SER A 66 9.63 12.30 4.78
C SER A 66 10.11 12.25 6.24
N VAL A 67 10.06 11.08 6.87
CA VAL A 67 10.56 10.84 8.24
C VAL A 67 12.07 11.07 8.29
N LEU A 68 12.82 10.47 7.37
CA LEU A 68 14.27 10.61 7.29
C LEU A 68 14.67 12.06 7.02
N LYS A 69 13.94 12.77 6.15
CA LYS A 69 14.22 14.17 5.81
C LYS A 69 13.92 15.13 6.97
N ARG A 70 12.86 14.89 7.74
CA ARG A 70 12.41 15.78 8.83
C ARG A 70 12.96 15.41 10.20
N GLY A 71 13.45 14.18 10.38
CA GLY A 71 13.92 13.67 11.67
C GLY A 71 12.81 13.50 12.72
N LYS A 72 11.53 13.48 12.30
CA LYS A 72 10.38 13.32 13.20
C LYS A 72 9.75 11.95 13.02
N PRO A 73 9.40 11.24 14.11
CA PRO A 73 8.76 9.94 14.01
C PRO A 73 7.42 10.03 13.28
N TYR A 74 7.05 8.95 12.58
CA TYR A 74 5.76 8.86 11.91
C TYR A 74 4.66 8.56 12.93
N GLU A 75 3.58 9.33 12.88
CA GLU A 75 2.37 9.13 13.68
C GLU A 75 1.26 8.60 12.79
N VAL A 76 0.64 7.49 13.19
CA VAL A 76 -0.55 6.96 12.50
C VAL A 76 -1.71 7.89 12.79
N ARG A 77 -2.42 8.30 11.73
CA ARG A 77 -3.53 9.24 11.82
C ARG A 77 -4.79 8.65 11.22
N ASP A 78 -5.93 9.02 11.77
CA ASP A 78 -7.22 8.77 11.13
C ASP A 78 -7.44 9.75 9.95
N ARG A 79 -8.53 9.56 9.18
CA ARG A 79 -9.01 10.49 8.16
C ARG A 79 -9.22 11.92 8.69
N GLU A 80 -9.58 12.06 9.95
CA GLU A 80 -9.76 13.37 10.60
C GLU A 80 -8.43 14.02 11.02
N GLY A 81 -7.30 13.33 10.84
CA GLY A 81 -5.97 13.84 11.18
C GLY A 81 -5.54 13.66 12.63
N ASN A 82 -6.40 13.05 13.45
CA ASN A 82 -6.12 12.71 14.84
C ASN A 82 -5.13 11.55 14.93
N GLY A 83 -4.16 11.64 15.85
CA GLY A 83 -3.25 10.54 16.14
C GLY A 83 -4.02 9.38 16.78
N ILE A 84 -3.89 8.18 16.22
CA ILE A 84 -4.63 7.01 16.69
C ILE A 84 -3.68 5.88 17.12
N THR A 85 -4.16 5.08 18.05
CA THR A 85 -3.48 3.85 18.45
C THR A 85 -3.65 2.75 17.41
N MET A 86 -2.78 1.73 17.46
CA MET A 86 -2.88 0.60 16.55
C MET A 86 -4.19 -0.21 16.73
N CYS A 87 -4.77 -0.23 17.93
CA CYS A 87 -6.03 -0.92 18.19
C CYS A 87 -7.19 -0.22 17.47
N GLU A 88 -7.27 1.10 17.61
CA GLU A 88 -8.27 1.92 16.92
C GLU A 88 -8.10 1.84 15.41
N ALA A 89 -6.86 1.92 14.91
CA ALA A 89 -6.56 1.75 13.50
C ALA A 89 -7.11 0.42 12.96
N LYS A 90 -6.89 -0.69 13.67
CA LYS A 90 -7.41 -2.02 13.29
C LYS A 90 -8.93 -2.07 13.31
N ALA A 91 -9.58 -1.45 14.30
CA ALA A 91 -11.04 -1.38 14.38
C ALA A 91 -11.61 -0.65 13.15
N ILE A 92 -11.05 0.51 12.80
CA ILE A 92 -11.46 1.32 11.65
C ILE A 92 -11.27 0.55 10.33
N ILE A 93 -10.15 -0.17 10.20
CA ILE A 93 -9.87 -1.00 9.03
C ILE A 93 -10.89 -2.12 8.88
N LEU A 94 -11.22 -2.81 9.98
CA LEU A 94 -12.18 -3.90 9.97
C LEU A 94 -13.59 -3.40 9.64
N GLU A 95 -14.00 -2.28 10.22
CA GLU A 95 -15.32 -1.67 10.00
C GLU A 95 -15.49 -1.17 8.57
N ARG A 96 -14.51 -0.42 8.05
CA ARG A 96 -14.70 0.39 6.82
C ARG A 96 -13.97 -0.13 5.58
N TYR A 97 -12.86 -0.85 5.75
CA TYR A 97 -11.98 -1.25 4.65
C TYR A 97 -11.89 -2.76 4.45
N THR A 98 -12.83 -3.52 4.99
CA THR A 98 -12.99 -4.93 4.67
C THR A 98 -13.36 -5.10 3.20
N VAL A 99 -12.39 -5.52 2.39
CA VAL A 99 -12.66 -5.95 1.01
C VAL A 99 -13.45 -7.26 1.07
N GLY A 100 -14.75 -7.20 0.78
CA GLY A 100 -15.64 -8.36 0.79
C GLY A 100 -15.12 -9.50 -0.10
N GLU A 101 -15.36 -10.75 0.33
CA GLU A 101 -14.91 -11.94 -0.39
C GLU A 101 -15.38 -11.99 -1.84
N ASN A 102 -16.56 -11.42 -2.14
CA ASN A 102 -17.10 -11.34 -3.50
C ASN A 102 -16.18 -10.59 -4.47
N ALA A 103 -15.54 -9.49 -4.02
CA ALA A 103 -14.57 -8.75 -4.83
C ALA A 103 -13.26 -9.55 -5.05
N ARG A 104 -12.95 -10.50 -4.16
CA ARG A 104 -11.79 -11.40 -4.26
C ARG A 104 -12.10 -12.65 -5.07
N ALA A 105 -13.31 -13.19 -4.96
CA ALA A 105 -13.78 -14.41 -5.61
C ALA A 105 -14.07 -14.20 -7.11
N GLY A 106 -14.81 -13.14 -7.47
CA GLY A 106 -15.12 -12.84 -8.88
C GLY A 106 -13.88 -12.64 -9.75
N ARG A 107 -12.75 -12.25 -9.15
CA ARG A 107 -11.48 -12.06 -9.88
C ARG A 107 -10.55 -13.27 -9.86
N ARG A 108 -10.75 -14.23 -8.93
CA ARG A 108 -10.10 -15.54 -9.02
C ARG A 108 -10.62 -16.31 -10.22
N SER A 109 -11.93 -16.25 -10.49
CA SER A 109 -12.55 -16.83 -11.70
C SER A 109 -11.99 -16.24 -12.98
N ASN A 110 -11.99 -14.91 -13.12
CA ASN A 110 -11.53 -14.22 -14.33
C ASN A 110 -10.03 -14.44 -14.65
N ARG A 111 -9.21 -14.87 -13.66
CA ARG A 111 -7.81 -15.26 -13.88
C ARG A 111 -7.69 -16.68 -14.44
N ILE A 112 -8.59 -17.58 -14.08
CA ILE A 112 -8.64 -18.95 -14.60
C ILE A 112 -9.11 -18.93 -16.06
N GLU A 113 -10.11 -18.11 -16.37
CA GLU A 113 -10.67 -17.95 -17.72
C GLU A 113 -9.65 -17.36 -18.73
N LYS A 114 -8.77 -16.44 -18.31
CA LYS A 114 -7.74 -15.86 -19.19
C LYS A 114 -6.52 -16.75 -19.45
N ASN A 115 -6.42 -17.87 -18.75
CA ASN A 115 -5.30 -18.80 -18.82
C ASN A 115 -5.68 -20.15 -19.46
N SER A 116 -6.90 -20.25 -20.01
CA SER A 116 -7.45 -21.39 -20.76
C SER A 116 -7.49 -21.10 -22.24
#